data_AF-A0A3N2Q0X1-F1
#
_entry.id   AF-A0A3N2Q0X1-F1
#
_cell.length_a   1.000
_cell.length_b   1.000
_cell.length_c   1.000
_cell.angle_alpha   90.00
_cell.angle_beta   90.00
_cell.angle_gamma   90.00
#
_symmetry.space_group_name_H-M   'P 1'
#
loop_
_entity.id
_entity.type
_entity.pdbx_description
1 polymer ?
#
loop_
_entity_poly.entity_id
_entity_poly.type
_entity_poly.pdbx_seq_one_letter_code
_entity_poly.pdbx_strand_id
1 'polypeptide(L)'
;MHVLSPSRPDCVRHGCTRRALRCESKSQGQQLLSLHCKDHACRFRLGGVMCPNAKDPGPSRFCEDHRRCHAESCTLPRLCADISQDWAYCQKHTCFLEGCNLKRAATSSMCSIHTPTCLIPDCHEIRSDQGLYCLSHSCCAKDCGNVINGGSWCKLHKTCKVEDCTQPRASLPAPRPTLTTATDADGIGGSLPKHYDFEVCWDHMPSRCRHPGCSATLDRDATPGVLFCSAHECCFPGCHAPAPAAAPAAPGDAGPGGTGAGRGGYCDVTHACAVAGCAAPRASDSALFCGVHHAAMLREALAAAAEQQQQQQQQQQQQQQQQQQIRGGTYGTPTEEVLSRRLREERDRLEADMRLRATRAWRDGIPFTTAAGWVPGQVQAWGKGDGSDEDRERERERDSGIGTSPQSSDSTVVI
;
A
#
# COMPACT_ATOMS: atom_id res chain seq x y z
N MET A 1 -7.43 32.89 65.92
CA MET A 1 -8.49 33.64 65.21
C MET A 1 -8.86 32.87 63.96
N HIS A 2 -10.09 32.37 63.84
CA HIS A 2 -10.55 31.69 62.62
C HIS A 2 -10.87 32.73 61.55
N VAL A 3 -10.09 32.77 60.48
CA VAL A 3 -10.40 33.61 59.32
C VAL A 3 -11.59 32.96 58.60
N LEU A 4 -12.75 33.62 58.63
CA LEU A 4 -13.93 33.18 57.89
C LEU A 4 -13.58 33.20 56.40
N SER A 5 -13.56 32.02 55.78
CA SER A 5 -13.35 31.90 54.34
C SER A 5 -14.52 32.55 53.59
N PRO A 6 -14.27 33.37 52.55
CA PRO A 6 -15.34 33.94 51.74
C PRO A 6 -16.23 32.86 51.12
N SER A 7 -17.54 33.13 51.05
CA SER A 7 -18.52 32.22 50.46
C SER A 7 -18.19 31.94 48.99
N ARG A 8 -18.30 30.67 48.58
CA ARG A 8 -18.06 30.27 47.19
C ARG A 8 -19.17 30.79 46.26
N PRO A 9 -18.84 31.36 45.09
CA PRO A 9 -19.83 31.75 44.10
C PRO A 9 -20.53 30.53 43.49
N ASP A 10 -21.64 30.79 42.80
CA ASP A 10 -22.36 29.77 42.02
C ASP A 10 -21.65 29.46 40.70
N CYS A 11 -21.95 28.28 40.13
CA CYS A 11 -21.43 27.86 38.85
C CYS A 11 -21.90 28.80 37.73
N VAL A 12 -20.99 29.25 36.87
CA VAL A 12 -21.31 30.17 35.76
C VAL A 12 -22.14 29.51 34.63
N ARG A 13 -22.20 28.18 34.57
CA ARG A 13 -22.98 27.47 33.53
C ARG A 13 -24.47 27.74 33.71
N HIS A 14 -25.11 28.22 32.64
CA HIS A 14 -26.53 28.56 32.62
C HIS A 14 -27.40 27.41 33.13
N GLY A 15 -28.27 27.70 34.10
CA GLY A 15 -29.17 26.74 34.74
C GLY A 15 -28.54 25.84 35.81
N CYS A 16 -27.25 26.00 36.13
CA CYS A 16 -26.61 25.24 37.21
C CYS A 16 -26.70 25.99 38.55
N THR A 17 -27.31 25.37 39.55
CA THR A 17 -27.43 25.94 40.91
C THR A 17 -26.36 25.45 41.88
N ARG A 18 -25.36 24.69 41.39
CA ARG A 18 -24.28 24.15 42.23
C ARG A 18 -23.21 25.22 42.48
N ARG A 19 -22.58 25.17 43.65
CA ARG A 19 -21.44 26.03 44.00
C ARG A 19 -20.21 25.69 43.15
N ALA A 20 -19.42 26.70 42.85
CA ALA A 20 -18.18 26.56 42.10
C ALA A 20 -17.15 25.68 42.85
N LEU A 21 -16.34 24.95 42.09
CA LEU A 21 -15.37 23.99 42.63
C LEU A 21 -14.19 24.72 43.26
N ARG A 22 -13.92 24.41 44.53
CA ARG A 22 -12.67 24.78 45.21
C ARG A 22 -11.73 23.59 45.16
N CYS A 23 -10.53 23.79 44.64
CA CYS A 23 -9.48 22.79 44.56
C CYS A 23 -8.28 23.25 45.39
N GLU A 24 -7.78 22.37 46.25
CA GLU A 24 -6.55 22.65 46.97
C GLU A 24 -5.35 22.27 46.09
N SER A 25 -4.37 23.18 46.00
CA SER A 25 -3.09 22.88 45.39
C SER A 25 -2.18 22.22 46.41
N LYS A 26 -1.68 21.01 46.10
CA LYS A 26 -0.79 20.25 46.99
C LYS A 26 0.55 20.97 47.24
N SER A 27 1.02 21.76 46.28
CA SER A 27 2.38 22.32 46.32
C SER A 27 2.52 23.59 47.15
N GLN A 28 1.43 24.32 47.43
CA GLN A 28 1.53 25.65 48.05
C GLN A 28 0.45 25.96 49.10
N GLY A 29 -0.43 25.01 49.43
CA GLY A 29 -1.59 25.28 50.30
C GLY A 29 -2.56 26.32 49.74
N GLN A 30 -2.31 26.83 48.53
CA GLN A 30 -3.17 27.77 47.84
C GLN A 30 -4.45 27.09 47.40
N GLN A 31 -5.57 27.75 47.67
CA GLN A 31 -6.88 27.33 47.23
C GLN A 31 -7.17 27.95 45.86
N LEU A 32 -7.37 27.09 44.87
CA LEU A 32 -7.75 27.49 43.52
C LEU A 32 -9.27 27.40 43.40
N LEU A 33 -9.89 28.46 42.91
CA LEU A 33 -11.31 28.51 42.66
C LEU A 33 -11.57 28.37 41.15
N SER A 34 -12.38 27.41 40.76
CA SER A 34 -12.93 27.34 39.40
C SER A 34 -14.15 28.24 39.29
N LEU A 35 -14.47 28.70 38.08
CA LEU A 35 -15.74 29.35 37.76
C LEU A 35 -16.91 28.36 37.68
N HIS A 36 -16.61 27.06 37.64
CA HIS A 36 -17.58 25.99 37.40
C HIS A 36 -17.64 25.02 38.58
N CYS A 37 -18.79 24.34 38.76
CA CYS A 37 -18.94 23.31 39.79
C CYS A 37 -18.15 22.04 39.44
N LYS A 38 -18.14 21.04 40.33
CA LYS A 38 -17.39 19.76 40.15
C LYS A 38 -17.70 19.05 38.83
N ASP A 39 -18.93 19.18 38.33
CA ASP A 39 -19.42 18.50 37.13
C ASP A 39 -19.20 19.29 35.86
N HIS A 40 -18.84 20.58 35.97
CA HIS A 40 -18.63 21.47 34.83
C HIS A 40 -17.21 22.02 34.76
N ALA A 41 -16.42 21.92 35.83
CA ALA A 41 -15.05 22.40 35.86
C ALA A 41 -14.12 21.48 35.07
N CYS A 42 -13.36 22.07 34.15
CA CYS A 42 -12.17 21.45 33.60
C CYS A 42 -11.11 21.31 34.71
N ARG A 43 -10.50 20.13 34.82
CA ARG A 43 -9.46 19.86 35.84
C ARG A 43 -8.05 20.23 35.41
N PHE A 44 -7.87 20.77 34.20
CA PHE A 44 -6.57 21.25 33.76
C PHE A 44 -6.14 22.48 34.58
N ARG A 45 -4.87 22.51 34.97
CA ARG A 45 -4.27 23.59 35.75
C ARG A 45 -3.08 24.15 34.99
N LEU A 46 -3.01 25.46 34.84
CA LEU A 46 -1.88 26.15 34.19
C LEU A 46 -1.44 27.28 35.10
N GLY A 47 -0.17 27.31 35.52
CA GLY A 47 0.38 28.43 36.31
C GLY A 47 -0.38 28.76 37.59
N GLY A 48 -0.96 27.75 38.27
CA GLY A 48 -1.74 27.98 39.48
C GLY A 48 -3.17 28.48 39.25
N VAL A 49 -3.68 28.51 38.02
CA VAL A 49 -5.12 28.76 37.76
C VAL A 49 -5.81 27.53 37.20
N MET A 50 -7.10 27.36 37.50
CA MET A 50 -7.96 26.35 36.89
C MET A 50 -8.40 26.83 35.50
N CYS A 51 -8.49 25.93 34.53
CA CYS A 51 -9.04 26.28 33.22
C CYS A 51 -10.45 26.91 33.36
N PRO A 52 -10.70 28.06 32.70
CA PRO A 52 -11.98 28.77 32.79
C PRO A 52 -13.10 28.12 31.94
N ASN A 53 -12.75 27.23 31.01
CA ASN A 53 -13.72 26.61 30.11
C ASN A 53 -14.50 25.51 30.82
N ALA A 54 -15.80 25.49 30.56
CA ALA A 54 -16.66 24.42 31.04
C ALA A 54 -16.34 23.13 30.28
N LYS A 55 -16.38 21.99 30.97
CA LYS A 55 -16.34 20.69 30.32
C LYS A 55 -17.74 20.28 29.84
N ASP A 56 -17.75 19.46 28.79
CA ASP A 56 -18.96 18.85 28.29
C ASP A 56 -19.59 17.90 29.33
N PRO A 57 -20.92 17.77 29.35
CA PRO A 57 -21.58 16.82 30.22
C PRO A 57 -21.15 15.41 29.82
N GLY A 58 -20.48 14.70 30.72
CA GLY A 58 -19.95 13.38 30.43
C GLY A 58 -18.87 12.92 31.43
N PRO A 59 -18.26 11.76 31.17
CA PRO A 59 -17.24 11.18 32.05
C PRO A 59 -15.91 11.92 32.01
N SER A 60 -15.67 12.76 31.00
CA SER A 60 -14.37 13.41 30.86
C SER A 60 -14.09 14.39 31.99
N ARG A 61 -12.81 14.54 32.31
CA ARG A 61 -12.31 15.46 33.35
C ARG A 61 -11.89 16.81 32.78
N PHE A 62 -11.84 16.94 31.45
CA PHE A 62 -11.26 18.08 30.75
C PHE A 62 -12.27 18.68 29.76
N CYS A 63 -12.11 19.96 29.45
CA CYS A 63 -12.89 20.61 28.39
C CYS A 63 -12.38 20.18 27.02
N GLU A 64 -13.12 20.49 25.97
CA GLU A 64 -12.81 20.10 24.60
C GLU A 64 -11.41 20.57 24.15
N ASP A 65 -11.00 21.79 24.47
CA ASP A 65 -9.66 22.31 24.13
C ASP A 65 -8.54 21.48 24.77
N HIS A 66 -8.74 21.05 26.01
CA HIS A 66 -7.78 20.22 26.73
C HIS A 66 -7.87 18.73 26.37
N ARG A 67 -8.89 18.31 25.62
CA ARG A 67 -9.00 16.95 25.07
C ARG A 67 -8.33 16.83 23.71
N ARG A 68 -8.19 17.92 22.96
CA ARG A 68 -7.63 17.93 21.59
C ARG A 68 -6.11 17.88 21.57
N CYS A 69 -5.55 17.16 20.61
CA CYS A 69 -4.12 17.13 20.34
C CYS A 69 -3.54 18.55 20.16
N HIS A 70 -2.39 18.84 20.76
CA HIS A 70 -1.66 20.11 20.56
C HIS A 70 -0.99 20.25 19.19
N ALA A 71 -1.07 19.24 18.32
CA ALA A 71 -0.52 19.37 16.98
C ALA A 71 -1.42 20.29 16.16
N GLU A 72 -0.82 21.24 15.45
CA GLU A 72 -1.52 22.17 14.57
C GLU A 72 -2.48 21.42 13.64
N SER A 73 -3.70 21.92 13.50
CA SER A 73 -4.79 21.33 12.69
C SER A 73 -5.30 19.93 13.10
N CYS A 74 -4.78 19.34 14.19
CA CYS A 74 -5.22 18.03 14.62
C CYS A 74 -6.47 18.10 15.52
N THR A 75 -7.58 17.55 15.05
CA THR A 75 -8.84 17.46 15.82
C THR A 75 -8.96 16.17 16.65
N LEU A 76 -7.96 15.27 16.58
CA LEU A 76 -7.98 14.01 17.31
C LEU A 76 -7.81 14.22 18.81
N PRO A 77 -8.45 13.39 19.66
CA PRO A 77 -8.25 13.44 21.09
C PRO A 77 -6.83 13.03 21.47
N ARG A 78 -6.29 13.61 22.56
CA ARG A 78 -5.01 13.22 23.16
C ARG A 78 -5.04 11.77 23.63
N LEU A 79 -3.89 11.11 23.60
CA LEU A 79 -3.76 9.79 24.21
C LEU A 79 -3.94 9.95 25.73
N CYS A 80 -4.74 9.09 26.36
CA CYS A 80 -4.99 9.12 27.80
C CYS A 80 -5.53 10.46 28.33
N ALA A 81 -6.35 11.16 27.53
CA ALA A 81 -6.94 12.45 27.88
C ALA A 81 -7.61 12.46 29.27
N ASP A 82 -8.08 11.33 29.80
CA ASP A 82 -8.76 11.26 31.10
C ASP A 82 -7.86 10.89 32.30
N ILE A 83 -6.62 10.44 32.06
CA ILE A 83 -5.74 9.86 33.09
C ILE A 83 -4.61 10.81 33.48
N SER A 84 -3.96 11.46 32.52
CA SER A 84 -2.71 12.22 32.75
C SER A 84 -2.73 13.57 32.02
N GLN A 85 -2.31 14.63 32.72
CA GLN A 85 -2.20 15.98 32.15
C GLN A 85 -1.01 16.11 31.18
N ASP A 86 -0.05 15.18 31.25
CA ASP A 86 1.25 15.32 30.60
C ASP A 86 1.27 14.84 29.13
N TRP A 87 0.17 14.25 28.64
CA TRP A 87 0.09 13.75 27.27
C TRP A 87 -0.55 14.79 26.36
N ALA A 88 0.26 15.67 25.79
CA ALA A 88 -0.20 16.78 24.96
C ALA A 88 -0.68 16.36 23.56
N TYR A 89 -0.35 15.15 23.11
CA TYR A 89 -0.53 14.71 21.72
C TYR A 89 -1.42 13.45 21.60
N CYS A 90 -2.02 13.26 20.42
CA CYS A 90 -2.75 12.03 20.07
C CYS A 90 -1.77 10.91 19.68
N GLN A 91 -2.26 9.68 19.50
CA GLN A 91 -1.43 8.53 19.12
C GLN A 91 -0.60 8.77 17.84
N LYS A 92 -1.16 9.50 16.86
CA LYS A 92 -0.47 9.80 15.59
C LYS A 92 0.67 10.80 15.74
N HIS A 93 0.62 11.66 16.76
CA HIS A 93 1.59 12.73 16.97
C HIS A 93 2.49 12.50 18.20
N THR A 94 2.27 11.42 18.95
CA THR A 94 3.10 11.06 20.11
C THR A 94 4.18 10.08 19.70
N CYS A 95 5.43 10.31 20.13
CA CYS A 95 6.57 9.43 19.88
C CYS A 95 6.20 7.93 20.01
N PHE A 96 6.65 7.12 19.06
CA PHE A 96 6.36 5.68 19.04
C PHE A 96 7.00 4.90 20.20
N LEU A 97 8.11 5.41 20.76
CA LEU A 97 8.76 4.78 21.92
C LEU A 97 7.83 4.77 23.14
N GLU A 98 7.60 3.59 23.70
CA GLU A 98 6.74 3.40 24.86
C GLU A 98 7.17 4.28 26.04
N GLY A 99 6.21 4.99 26.64
CA GLY A 99 6.47 5.94 27.73
C GLY A 99 6.93 7.33 27.30
N CYS A 100 7.26 7.57 26.03
CA CYS A 100 7.60 8.91 25.55
C CYS A 100 6.35 9.67 25.09
N ASN A 101 6.04 10.77 25.77
CA ASN A 101 4.90 11.66 25.49
C ASN A 101 5.25 12.87 24.61
N LEU A 102 6.46 12.92 24.04
CA LEU A 102 6.91 14.03 23.20
C LEU A 102 6.31 13.99 21.79
N LYS A 103 6.26 15.15 21.13
CA LYS A 103 5.81 15.30 19.74
C LYS A 103 6.71 14.50 18.79
N ARG A 104 6.12 13.72 17.89
CA ARG A 104 6.83 13.12 16.75
C ARG A 104 7.48 14.22 15.90
N ALA A 105 8.69 13.96 15.40
CA ALA A 105 9.29 14.80 14.37
C ALA A 105 8.47 14.67 13.07
N ALA A 106 8.45 15.71 12.24
CA ALA A 106 7.61 15.75 11.04
C ALA A 106 7.90 14.60 10.05
N THR A 107 9.13 14.08 10.07
CA THR A 107 9.63 13.04 9.16
C THR A 107 9.85 11.68 9.83
N SER A 108 9.49 11.52 11.11
CA SER A 108 9.80 10.31 11.88
C SER A 108 8.60 9.82 12.70
N SER A 109 8.58 8.53 12.98
CA SER A 109 7.65 7.94 13.96
C SER A 109 8.06 8.26 15.41
N MET A 110 9.25 8.81 15.62
CA MET A 110 9.82 9.14 16.93
C MET A 110 9.92 10.67 17.13
N CYS A 111 10.07 11.13 18.37
CA CYS A 111 10.35 12.55 18.66
C CYS A 111 11.78 12.94 18.26
N SER A 112 12.13 14.22 18.24
CA SER A 112 13.49 14.67 17.89
C SER A 112 14.59 14.05 18.76
N ILE A 113 14.31 13.80 20.04
CA ILE A 113 15.25 13.16 20.99
C ILE A 113 15.46 11.68 20.66
N HIS A 114 14.40 10.98 20.27
CA HIS A 114 14.44 9.56 19.94
C HIS A 114 14.64 9.30 18.44
N THR A 115 14.64 10.32 17.61
CA THR A 115 14.93 10.19 16.18
C THR A 115 16.42 9.89 16.08
N PRO A 116 16.79 8.66 15.68
CA PRO A 116 18.17 8.27 15.77
C PRO A 116 18.98 9.03 14.71
N THR A 117 19.99 9.78 15.13
CA THR A 117 20.94 10.49 14.27
C THR A 117 22.02 9.54 13.79
N CYS A 118 22.57 9.78 12.59
CA CYS A 118 23.65 8.95 12.02
C CYS A 118 24.73 8.61 13.06
N LEU A 119 25.14 7.34 13.17
CA LEU A 119 26.22 6.94 14.10
C LEU A 119 27.62 7.44 13.71
N ILE A 120 27.79 8.03 12.52
CA ILE A 120 29.07 8.61 12.13
C ILE A 120 29.30 9.88 12.96
N PRO A 121 30.45 10.00 13.67
CA PRO A 121 30.81 11.23 14.38
C PRO A 121 30.68 12.46 13.47
N ASP A 122 30.17 13.55 14.02
CA ASP A 122 29.95 14.84 13.32
C ASP A 122 28.88 14.81 12.21
N CYS A 123 28.21 13.67 11.98
CA CYS A 123 27.07 13.60 11.08
C CYS A 123 25.76 13.85 11.84
N HIS A 124 25.18 15.03 11.67
CA HIS A 124 23.91 15.41 12.29
C HIS A 124 22.68 15.01 11.47
N GLU A 125 22.87 14.28 10.38
CA GLU A 125 21.77 13.81 9.52
C GLU A 125 20.96 12.70 10.18
N ILE A 126 19.67 12.67 9.87
CA ILE A 126 18.73 11.68 10.38
C ILE A 126 19.04 10.31 9.74
N ARG A 127 19.01 9.23 10.54
CA ARG A 127 19.17 7.86 10.00
C ARG A 127 18.06 7.53 9.01
N SER A 128 18.37 6.63 8.07
CA SER A 128 17.30 5.97 7.32
C SER A 128 16.43 5.13 8.27
N ASP A 129 15.17 4.94 7.90
CA ASP A 129 14.18 4.15 8.65
C ASP A 129 14.64 2.71 8.93
N GLN A 130 15.47 2.15 8.05
CA GLN A 130 16.01 0.78 8.15
C GLN A 130 17.47 0.71 8.62
N GLY A 131 18.15 1.85 8.83
CA GLY A 131 19.61 1.90 8.93
C GLY A 131 20.16 2.45 10.25
N LEU A 132 21.38 2.04 10.60
CA LEU A 132 22.19 2.66 11.65
C LEU A 132 22.81 4.01 11.21
N TYR A 133 22.69 4.36 9.93
CA TYR A 133 23.35 5.49 9.29
C TYR A 133 22.35 6.30 8.46
N CYS A 134 22.65 7.57 8.18
CA CYS A 134 21.86 8.41 7.28
C CYS A 134 22.04 7.98 5.81
N LEU A 135 21.22 8.54 4.91
CA LEU A 135 21.24 8.22 3.48
C LEU A 135 22.61 8.43 2.80
N SER A 136 23.39 9.43 3.24
CA SER A 136 24.75 9.68 2.71
C SER A 136 25.80 8.70 3.24
N HIS A 137 25.47 7.93 4.28
CA HIS A 137 26.37 7.00 4.95
C HIS A 137 25.89 5.53 4.91
N SER A 138 24.73 5.28 4.30
CA SER A 138 24.21 3.95 4.01
C SER A 138 24.46 3.57 2.55
N CYS A 139 24.81 2.30 2.31
CA CYS A 139 24.84 1.76 0.95
C CYS A 139 23.45 1.81 0.29
N CYS A 140 23.36 2.19 -0.99
CA CYS A 140 22.09 2.23 -1.73
C CYS A 140 21.48 0.86 -2.05
N ALA A 141 22.20 -0.25 -1.83
CA ALA A 141 21.65 -1.58 -2.01
C ALA A 141 20.57 -1.84 -0.96
N LYS A 142 19.41 -2.34 -1.40
CA LYS A 142 18.33 -2.75 -0.48
C LYS A 142 18.90 -3.74 0.54
N ASP A 143 18.55 -3.53 1.81
CA ASP A 143 18.94 -4.37 2.95
C ASP A 143 20.45 -4.41 3.26
N CYS A 144 21.26 -3.50 2.69
CA CYS A 144 22.68 -3.42 2.98
C CYS A 144 22.99 -2.45 4.14
N GLY A 145 23.19 -2.97 5.34
CA GLY A 145 23.56 -2.20 6.54
C GLY A 145 25.01 -1.70 6.60
N ASN A 146 25.81 -1.86 5.53
CA ASN A 146 27.22 -1.46 5.53
C ASN A 146 27.39 0.05 5.40
N VAL A 147 28.34 0.58 6.17
CA VAL A 147 28.78 1.98 6.13
C VAL A 147 29.54 2.26 4.84
N ILE A 148 29.22 3.38 4.22
CA ILE A 148 30.04 3.99 3.16
C ILE A 148 30.77 5.21 3.72
N ASN A 149 32.01 5.42 3.29
CA ASN A 149 32.80 6.60 3.61
C ASN A 149 32.86 7.49 2.36
N GLY A 150 31.69 7.97 1.92
CA GLY A 150 31.46 8.63 0.64
C GLY A 150 31.16 7.66 -0.52
N GLY A 151 30.26 8.07 -1.42
CA GLY A 151 29.79 7.28 -2.59
C GLY A 151 28.34 6.78 -2.46
N SER A 152 27.91 5.86 -3.31
CA SER A 152 26.57 5.22 -3.24
C SER A 152 26.62 3.73 -2.88
N TRP A 153 27.81 3.12 -2.86
CA TRP A 153 27.98 1.67 -2.77
C TRP A 153 29.08 1.29 -1.79
N CYS A 154 28.84 0.27 -0.96
CA CYS A 154 29.84 -0.27 -0.06
C CYS A 154 30.86 -1.15 -0.81
N LYS A 155 31.96 -1.51 -0.14
CA LYS A 155 33.02 -2.34 -0.73
C LYS A 155 32.53 -3.70 -1.25
N LEU A 156 31.41 -4.21 -0.74
CA LEU A 156 30.79 -5.46 -1.18
C LEU A 156 29.93 -5.30 -2.44
N HIS A 157 29.52 -4.07 -2.76
CA HIS A 157 28.67 -3.77 -3.92
C HIS A 157 29.41 -2.94 -4.99
N LYS A 158 30.73 -3.17 -5.15
CA LYS A 158 31.52 -2.52 -6.21
C LYS A 158 30.89 -2.73 -7.58
N THR A 159 31.08 -1.76 -8.46
CA THR A 159 30.59 -1.80 -9.85
C THR A 159 31.34 -2.84 -10.70
N CYS A 160 30.73 -3.23 -11.80
CA CYS A 160 31.29 -4.07 -12.84
C CYS A 160 32.64 -3.50 -13.35
N LYS A 161 33.59 -4.39 -13.68
CA LYS A 161 34.90 -3.99 -14.22
C LYS A 161 34.87 -3.66 -15.73
N VAL A 162 33.77 -3.94 -16.42
CA VAL A 162 33.60 -3.58 -17.84
C VAL A 162 33.51 -2.06 -17.96
N GLU A 163 34.28 -1.46 -18.88
CA GLU A 163 34.25 -0.01 -19.11
C GLU A 163 32.83 0.46 -19.40
N ASP A 164 32.44 1.61 -18.83
CA ASP A 164 31.10 2.19 -18.89
C ASP A 164 29.95 1.37 -18.25
N CYS A 165 30.23 0.23 -17.61
CA CYS A 165 29.21 -0.56 -16.92
C CYS A 165 29.03 -0.12 -15.46
N THR A 166 27.94 0.58 -15.18
CA THR A 166 27.59 1.05 -13.82
C THR A 166 26.85 0.02 -12.97
N GLN A 167 26.59 -1.18 -13.52
CA GLN A 167 25.89 -2.25 -12.81
C GLN A 167 26.73 -2.82 -11.65
N PRO A 168 26.11 -3.26 -10.55
CA PRO A 168 26.84 -3.91 -9.46
C PRO A 168 27.46 -5.23 -9.96
N ARG A 169 28.66 -5.52 -9.47
CA ARG A 169 29.37 -6.77 -9.74
C ARG A 169 28.53 -7.96 -9.26
N ALA A 170 28.54 -9.08 -9.99
CA ALA A 170 27.78 -10.26 -9.62
C ALA A 170 28.39 -10.92 -8.38
N SER A 171 27.79 -10.69 -7.22
CA SER A 171 28.09 -11.49 -6.02
C SER A 171 27.17 -12.70 -6.01
N LEU A 172 27.72 -13.91 -6.17
CA LEU A 172 27.00 -15.09 -5.74
C LEU A 172 26.87 -15.03 -4.21
N PRO A 173 25.68 -15.34 -3.64
CA PRO A 173 25.58 -15.51 -2.20
C PRO A 173 26.62 -16.55 -1.78
N ALA A 174 27.49 -16.19 -0.83
CA ALA A 174 28.46 -17.13 -0.29
C ALA A 174 27.71 -18.41 0.11
N PRO A 175 28.18 -19.61 -0.28
CA PRO A 175 27.54 -20.83 0.15
C PRO A 175 27.47 -20.80 1.67
N ARG A 176 26.25 -20.89 2.20
CA ARG A 176 26.01 -20.95 3.64
C ARG A 176 26.84 -22.12 4.15
N PRO A 177 27.76 -21.95 5.12
CA PRO A 177 28.55 -23.06 5.62
C PRO A 177 27.57 -24.07 6.22
N THR A 178 27.33 -25.15 5.50
CA THR A 178 26.62 -26.31 6.04
C THR A 178 27.55 -26.88 7.11
N LEU A 179 27.13 -26.78 8.37
CA LEU A 179 27.71 -27.56 9.46
C LEU A 179 27.48 -29.04 9.13
N THR A 180 28.38 -29.64 8.38
CA THR A 180 28.59 -31.08 8.37
C THR A 180 29.89 -31.34 9.10
N THR A 181 29.72 -32.07 10.20
CA THR A 181 30.68 -32.55 11.17
C THR A 181 31.99 -33.01 10.53
N ALA A 182 33.08 -32.38 10.98
CA ALA A 182 34.42 -32.88 10.83
C ALA A 182 34.59 -34.12 11.70
N THR A 183 34.64 -35.29 11.07
CA THR A 183 35.53 -36.37 11.43
C THR A 183 36.00 -36.95 10.12
N ASP A 184 37.23 -36.66 9.73
CA ASP A 184 38.20 -37.68 9.37
C ASP A 184 39.55 -37.01 9.14
N ALA A 185 40.47 -37.40 10.02
CA ALA A 185 41.89 -37.22 9.85
C ALA A 185 42.32 -38.15 8.72
N ASP A 186 42.67 -37.58 7.57
CA ASP A 186 43.88 -37.97 6.85
C ASP A 186 44.12 -36.98 5.71
N GLY A 187 45.32 -36.41 5.72
CA GLY A 187 45.70 -35.29 4.89
C GLY A 187 45.78 -35.64 3.41
N ILE A 188 44.97 -34.94 2.60
CA ILE A 188 45.34 -34.53 1.25
C ILE A 188 44.84 -33.10 1.08
N GLY A 189 45.76 -32.16 0.84
CA GLY A 189 45.52 -30.73 0.67
C GLY A 189 44.70 -30.38 -0.57
N GLY A 190 43.40 -30.63 -0.53
CA GLY A 190 42.43 -30.09 -1.48
C GLY A 190 42.22 -28.61 -1.19
N SER A 191 42.81 -27.74 -2.01
CA SER A 191 42.50 -26.32 -2.02
C SER A 191 40.99 -26.16 -2.23
N LEU A 192 40.27 -25.66 -1.22
CA LEU A 192 38.88 -25.22 -1.40
C LEU A 192 38.80 -24.35 -2.65
N PRO A 193 37.79 -24.52 -3.54
CA PRO A 193 37.64 -23.68 -4.72
C PRO A 193 37.63 -22.23 -4.26
N LYS A 194 38.65 -21.47 -4.67
CA LYS A 194 38.71 -20.02 -4.44
C LYS A 194 37.35 -19.46 -4.85
N HIS A 195 36.72 -18.69 -3.96
CA HIS A 195 35.56 -17.88 -4.31
C HIS A 195 35.80 -17.29 -5.69
N TYR A 196 34.94 -17.64 -6.66
CA TYR A 196 34.99 -17.01 -7.97
C TYR A 196 34.47 -15.59 -7.77
N ASP A 197 35.39 -14.68 -7.45
CA ASP A 197 35.16 -13.25 -7.57
C ASP A 197 34.96 -12.95 -9.06
N PHE A 198 33.72 -13.04 -9.52
CA PHE A 198 33.39 -12.62 -10.87
C PHE A 198 33.64 -11.11 -10.93
N GLU A 199 34.62 -10.69 -11.73
CA GLU A 199 34.96 -9.26 -11.83
C GLU A 199 33.89 -8.42 -12.55
N VAL A 200 32.87 -9.09 -13.08
CA VAL A 200 31.86 -8.54 -13.99
C VAL A 200 30.44 -8.72 -13.43
N CYS A 201 29.49 -7.90 -13.87
CA CYS A 201 28.08 -8.02 -13.48
C CYS A 201 27.40 -9.24 -14.14
N TRP A 202 26.16 -9.54 -13.73
CA TRP A 202 25.36 -10.64 -14.29
C TRP A 202 25.17 -10.56 -15.81
N ASP A 203 25.20 -9.35 -16.38
CA ASP A 203 25.04 -9.13 -17.82
C ASP A 203 26.29 -9.49 -18.63
N HIS A 204 27.45 -9.57 -17.99
CA HIS A 204 28.73 -9.86 -18.64
C HIS A 204 29.29 -11.24 -18.28
N MET A 205 28.51 -12.07 -17.57
CA MET A 205 28.90 -13.44 -17.24
C MET A 205 28.72 -14.36 -18.47
N PRO A 206 29.71 -15.20 -18.83
CA PRO A 206 29.58 -16.18 -19.91
C PRO A 206 28.38 -17.10 -19.64
N SER A 207 27.41 -17.10 -20.55
CA SER A 207 26.17 -17.86 -20.36
C SER A 207 26.38 -19.30 -20.84
N ARG A 208 26.09 -20.27 -19.96
CA ARG A 208 25.92 -21.68 -20.36
C ARG A 208 24.47 -21.92 -20.75
N CYS A 209 24.23 -22.88 -21.64
CA CYS A 209 22.88 -23.34 -21.93
C CYS A 209 22.16 -23.74 -20.63
N ARG A 210 20.96 -23.19 -20.39
CA ARG A 210 20.19 -23.48 -19.18
C ARG A 210 19.48 -24.84 -19.19
N HIS A 211 19.56 -25.60 -20.28
CA HIS A 211 18.96 -26.93 -20.34
C HIS A 211 19.70 -27.89 -19.39
N PRO A 212 19.00 -28.62 -18.49
CA PRO A 212 19.64 -29.58 -17.60
C PRO A 212 20.52 -30.57 -18.38
N GLY A 213 21.78 -30.71 -17.95
CA GLY A 213 22.76 -31.59 -18.58
C GLY A 213 23.45 -31.04 -19.85
N CYS A 214 23.08 -29.85 -20.34
CA CYS A 214 23.76 -29.25 -21.48
C CYS A 214 25.00 -28.45 -21.05
N SER A 215 26.18 -28.81 -21.57
CA SER A 215 27.45 -28.14 -21.29
C SER A 215 27.83 -27.07 -22.32
N ALA A 216 26.97 -26.80 -23.31
CA ALA A 216 27.25 -25.84 -24.36
C ALA A 216 27.41 -24.42 -23.80
N THR A 217 28.52 -23.77 -24.14
CA THR A 217 28.74 -22.34 -23.92
C THR A 217 28.03 -21.54 -25.00
N LEU A 218 27.29 -20.51 -24.60
CA LEU A 218 26.61 -19.60 -25.50
C LEU A 218 27.51 -18.39 -25.73
N ASP A 219 27.72 -18.05 -26.99
CA ASP A 219 28.36 -16.79 -27.36
C ASP A 219 27.32 -15.67 -27.28
N ARG A 220 27.39 -14.85 -26.21
CA ARG A 220 26.47 -13.72 -26.00
C ARG A 220 26.69 -12.60 -27.01
N ASP A 221 27.89 -12.49 -27.58
CA ASP A 221 28.22 -11.42 -28.51
C ASP A 221 27.56 -11.65 -29.87
N ALA A 222 27.36 -12.92 -30.25
CA ALA A 222 26.65 -13.28 -31.47
C ALA A 222 25.13 -13.00 -31.39
N THR A 223 24.52 -13.18 -30.22
CA THR A 223 23.06 -12.99 -30.04
C THR A 223 22.72 -12.67 -28.58
N PRO A 224 22.59 -11.38 -28.20
CA PRO A 224 22.23 -11.01 -26.83
C PRO A 224 20.82 -11.50 -26.49
N GLY A 225 20.69 -12.20 -25.35
CA GLY A 225 19.40 -12.68 -24.82
C GLY A 225 19.14 -14.18 -24.98
N VAL A 226 20.00 -14.91 -25.69
CA VAL A 226 19.85 -16.36 -25.88
C VAL A 226 20.21 -17.12 -24.59
N LEU A 227 19.26 -17.89 -24.05
CA LEU A 227 19.41 -18.69 -22.83
C LEU A 227 19.65 -20.19 -23.10
N PHE A 228 19.39 -20.63 -24.32
CA PHE A 228 19.46 -22.02 -24.75
C PHE A 228 20.30 -22.13 -26.03
N CYS A 229 21.02 -23.23 -26.23
CA CYS A 229 21.71 -23.42 -27.51
C CYS A 229 20.69 -23.72 -28.62
N SER A 230 21.11 -23.66 -29.89
CA SER A 230 20.24 -23.93 -31.05
C SER A 230 19.52 -25.28 -31.02
N ALA A 231 20.03 -26.27 -30.27
CA ALA A 231 19.37 -27.56 -30.07
C ALA A 231 18.24 -27.55 -29.04
N HIS A 232 18.21 -26.55 -28.16
CA HIS A 232 17.25 -26.41 -27.05
C HIS A 232 16.44 -25.11 -27.13
N GLU A 233 16.62 -24.32 -28.18
CA GLU A 233 15.87 -23.09 -28.44
C GLU A 233 14.62 -23.38 -29.28
N CYS A 234 13.54 -22.67 -29.00
CA CYS A 234 12.32 -22.76 -29.79
C CYS A 234 12.57 -22.29 -31.23
N CYS A 235 12.19 -23.11 -32.22
CA CYS A 235 12.31 -22.76 -33.64
C CYS A 235 11.35 -21.65 -34.11
N PHE A 236 10.53 -21.09 -33.22
CA PHE A 236 9.67 -19.96 -33.56
C PHE A 236 10.51 -18.68 -33.61
N PRO A 237 10.50 -17.91 -34.72
CA PRO A 237 11.30 -16.70 -34.84
C PRO A 237 11.04 -15.71 -33.68
N GLY A 238 12.09 -15.33 -32.96
CA GLY A 238 12.01 -14.43 -31.81
C GLY A 238 11.60 -15.09 -30.48
N CYS A 239 11.43 -16.42 -30.43
CA CYS A 239 11.17 -17.13 -29.18
C CYS A 239 12.44 -17.70 -28.56
N HIS A 240 12.79 -17.24 -27.37
CA HIS A 240 13.93 -17.73 -26.59
C HIS A 240 13.52 -18.74 -25.50
N ALA A 241 12.32 -19.32 -25.59
CA ALA A 241 11.84 -20.32 -24.65
C ALA A 241 12.51 -21.69 -24.92
N PRO A 242 12.63 -22.57 -23.90
CA PRO A 242 13.15 -23.92 -24.11
C PRO A 242 12.24 -24.70 -25.06
N ALA A 243 12.84 -25.34 -26.07
CA ALA A 243 12.18 -26.41 -26.81
C ALA A 243 11.95 -27.60 -25.86
N PRO A 244 10.83 -28.34 -25.98
CA PRO A 244 10.61 -29.53 -25.17
C PRO A 244 11.76 -30.51 -25.41
N ALA A 245 12.32 -31.04 -24.32
CA ALA A 245 13.34 -32.06 -24.40
C ALA A 245 12.83 -33.17 -25.32
N ALA A 246 13.58 -33.48 -26.38
CA ALA A 246 13.25 -34.59 -27.24
C ALA A 246 13.07 -35.82 -26.33
N ALA A 247 11.83 -36.30 -26.22
CA ALA A 247 11.56 -37.49 -25.42
C ALA A 247 12.53 -38.57 -25.90
N PRO A 248 13.24 -39.26 -24.99
CA PRO A 248 14.18 -40.30 -25.39
C PRO A 248 13.44 -41.25 -26.32
N ALA A 249 13.95 -41.40 -27.55
CA ALA A 249 13.34 -42.26 -28.55
C ALA A 249 13.06 -43.61 -27.90
N ALA A 250 11.80 -44.02 -27.84
CA ALA A 250 11.44 -45.30 -27.26
C ALA A 250 12.23 -46.39 -28.01
N PRO A 251 13.05 -47.19 -27.32
CA PRO A 251 13.83 -48.23 -27.98
C PRO A 251 12.88 -49.34 -28.42
N GLY A 252 12.40 -49.32 -29.67
CA GLY A 252 11.52 -50.39 -30.16
C GLY A 252 10.96 -50.27 -31.58
N ASP A 253 10.58 -49.08 -32.06
CA ASP A 253 9.90 -48.95 -33.36
C ASP A 253 10.84 -48.54 -34.50
N ALA A 254 11.74 -49.46 -34.87
CA ALA A 254 12.49 -49.37 -36.12
C ALA A 254 11.67 -49.98 -37.28
N GLY A 255 10.57 -49.33 -37.65
CA GLY A 255 9.85 -49.63 -38.88
C GLY A 255 10.59 -49.04 -40.10
N PRO A 256 10.95 -49.82 -41.13
CA PRO A 256 11.62 -49.31 -42.32
C PRO A 256 10.60 -48.57 -43.20
N GLY A 257 10.50 -47.25 -43.05
CA GLY A 257 9.73 -46.40 -43.98
C GLY A 257 9.04 -45.17 -43.38
N GLY A 258 9.07 -44.97 -42.07
CA GLY A 258 8.50 -43.76 -41.46
C GLY A 258 9.47 -42.59 -41.59
N THR A 259 9.16 -41.60 -42.44
CA THR A 259 9.76 -40.26 -42.34
C THR A 259 9.44 -39.73 -40.94
N GLY A 260 10.42 -39.83 -40.05
CA GLY A 260 10.30 -39.42 -38.66
C GLY A 260 9.82 -37.98 -38.57
N ALA A 261 8.53 -37.81 -38.28
CA ALA A 261 7.95 -36.54 -37.92
C ALA A 261 8.57 -36.12 -36.60
N GLY A 262 9.71 -35.42 -36.69
CA GLY A 262 10.37 -34.81 -35.55
C GLY A 262 9.33 -34.04 -34.76
N ARG A 263 9.26 -34.31 -33.45
CA ARG A 263 8.50 -33.48 -32.52
C ARG A 263 8.93 -32.03 -32.79
N GLY A 264 7.97 -31.20 -33.21
CA GLY A 264 8.25 -29.84 -33.63
C GLY A 264 9.03 -29.11 -32.55
N GLY A 265 10.13 -28.45 -32.92
CA GLY A 265 10.99 -27.69 -32.01
C GLY A 265 10.33 -26.43 -31.43
N TYR A 266 9.03 -26.46 -31.19
CA TYR A 266 8.25 -25.35 -30.64
C TYR A 266 8.05 -25.57 -29.15
N CYS A 267 8.21 -24.52 -28.35
CA CYS A 267 7.98 -24.61 -26.91
C CYS A 267 6.52 -24.93 -26.60
N ASP A 268 6.30 -25.85 -25.66
CA ASP A 268 4.96 -26.33 -25.28
C ASP A 268 4.07 -25.21 -24.72
N VAL A 269 4.69 -24.20 -24.10
CA VAL A 269 3.97 -23.15 -23.37
C VAL A 269 3.29 -22.17 -24.33
N THR A 270 3.99 -21.71 -25.37
CA THR A 270 3.52 -20.59 -26.18
C THR A 270 3.32 -20.90 -27.65
N HIS A 271 4.01 -21.89 -28.23
CA HIS A 271 4.00 -22.09 -29.67
C HIS A 271 3.46 -23.45 -30.11
N ALA A 272 3.41 -24.45 -29.23
CA ALA A 272 2.76 -25.72 -29.53
C ALA A 272 1.22 -25.60 -29.57
N CYS A 273 0.60 -26.26 -30.54
CA CYS A 273 -0.85 -26.40 -30.59
C CYS A 273 -1.38 -27.15 -29.35
N ALA A 274 -2.42 -26.63 -28.70
CA ALA A 274 -2.99 -27.26 -27.50
C ALA A 274 -3.65 -28.64 -27.72
N VAL A 275 -3.89 -29.03 -28.97
CA VAL A 275 -4.42 -30.37 -29.30
C VAL A 275 -3.32 -31.41 -29.13
N ALA A 276 -3.55 -32.37 -28.24
CA ALA A 276 -2.62 -33.45 -27.95
C ALA A 276 -2.18 -34.17 -29.24
N GLY A 277 -0.85 -34.28 -29.43
CA GLY A 277 -0.25 -34.92 -30.61
C GLY A 277 -0.12 -34.03 -31.85
N CYS A 278 -0.58 -32.78 -31.82
CA CYS A 278 -0.43 -31.87 -32.96
C CYS A 278 0.95 -31.20 -32.94
N ALA A 279 1.80 -31.50 -33.92
CA ALA A 279 3.13 -30.90 -34.06
C ALA A 279 3.13 -29.51 -34.72
N ALA A 280 1.97 -29.00 -35.14
CA ALA A 280 1.86 -27.72 -35.82
C ALA A 280 1.97 -26.55 -34.82
N PRO A 281 2.59 -25.42 -35.22
CA PRO A 281 2.60 -24.23 -34.41
C PRO A 281 1.20 -23.62 -34.31
N ARG A 282 0.96 -22.82 -33.26
CA ARG A 282 -0.25 -22.00 -33.13
C ARG A 282 -0.37 -21.03 -34.32
N ALA A 283 -1.60 -20.69 -34.67
CA ALA A 283 -1.89 -19.83 -35.83
C ALA A 283 -1.39 -18.38 -35.66
N SER A 284 -1.29 -17.93 -34.41
CA SER A 284 -0.88 -16.59 -33.98
C SER A 284 -0.57 -16.62 -32.49
N ASP A 285 0.11 -15.59 -31.97
CA ASP A 285 0.50 -15.49 -30.54
C ASP A 285 -0.70 -15.58 -29.58
N SER A 286 -1.89 -15.17 -30.03
CA SER A 286 -3.12 -15.22 -29.23
C SER A 286 -3.96 -16.48 -29.43
N ALA A 287 -3.61 -17.34 -30.39
CA ALA A 287 -4.38 -18.53 -30.69
C ALA A 287 -3.89 -19.70 -29.83
N LEU A 288 -4.78 -20.36 -29.09
CA LEU A 288 -4.46 -21.60 -28.35
C LEU A 288 -4.21 -22.79 -29.28
N PHE A 289 -4.63 -22.66 -30.54
CA PHE A 289 -4.71 -23.74 -31.51
C PHE A 289 -3.94 -23.37 -32.78
N CYS A 290 -3.46 -24.38 -33.51
CA CYS A 290 -2.99 -24.17 -34.88
C CYS A 290 -4.14 -23.71 -35.78
N GLY A 291 -3.82 -23.18 -36.97
CA GLY A 291 -4.84 -22.61 -37.88
C GLY A 291 -5.97 -23.59 -38.22
N VAL A 292 -5.65 -24.88 -38.31
CA VAL A 292 -6.62 -25.95 -38.60
C VAL A 292 -7.61 -26.13 -37.45
N HIS A 293 -7.12 -26.24 -36.21
CA HIS A 293 -7.96 -26.45 -35.03
C HIS A 293 -8.74 -25.17 -34.64
N HIS A 294 -8.16 -23.98 -34.84
CA HIS A 294 -8.89 -22.72 -34.64
C HIS A 294 -10.08 -22.60 -35.61
N ALA A 295 -9.89 -22.96 -36.88
CA ALA A 295 -10.97 -22.97 -37.87
C ALA A 295 -12.04 -24.05 -37.60
N ALA A 296 -11.69 -25.14 -36.91
CA ALA A 296 -12.67 -26.13 -36.46
C ALA A 296 -13.55 -25.56 -35.32
N MET A 297 -12.93 -24.99 -34.28
CA MET A 297 -13.63 -24.37 -33.14
C MET A 297 -14.57 -23.23 -33.57
N LEU A 298 -14.14 -22.38 -34.50
CA LEU A 298 -14.98 -21.28 -34.99
C LEU A 298 -16.25 -21.78 -35.70
N ARG A 299 -16.17 -22.91 -36.43
CA ARG A 299 -17.34 -23.49 -37.11
C ARG A 299 -18.37 -24.00 -36.11
N GLU A 300 -17.93 -24.65 -35.04
CA GLU A 300 -18.81 -25.12 -33.96
C GLU A 300 -19.46 -23.95 -33.19
N ALA A 301 -18.68 -22.91 -32.88
CA ALA A 301 -19.18 -21.73 -32.19
C ALA A 301 -20.24 -20.96 -33.01
N LEU A 302 -20.04 -20.82 -34.32
CA LEU A 302 -21.01 -20.20 -35.21
C LEU A 302 -22.30 -21.03 -35.32
N ALA A 303 -22.19 -22.36 -35.37
CA ALA A 303 -23.35 -23.24 -35.36
C ALA A 303 -24.16 -23.09 -34.06
N ALA A 304 -23.50 -23.11 -32.90
CA ALA A 304 -24.15 -22.93 -31.60
C ALA A 304 -24.81 -21.53 -31.45
N ALA A 305 -24.16 -20.47 -31.95
CA ALA A 305 -24.72 -19.12 -31.92
C ALA A 305 -25.98 -19.00 -32.79
N ALA A 306 -26.00 -19.66 -33.96
CA ALA A 306 -27.18 -19.70 -34.82
C ALA A 306 -28.37 -20.41 -34.14
N GLU A 307 -28.11 -21.53 -33.46
CA GLU A 307 -29.12 -22.25 -32.68
C GLU A 307 -29.67 -21.40 -31.52
N GLN A 308 -28.80 -20.70 -30.80
CA GLN A 308 -29.19 -19.82 -29.69
C GLN A 308 -30.06 -18.64 -30.18
N GLN A 309 -29.70 -18.04 -31.32
CA GLN A 309 -30.48 -16.96 -31.92
C GLN A 309 -31.88 -17.45 -32.36
N GLN A 310 -31.97 -18.66 -32.91
CA GLN A 310 -33.25 -19.25 -33.31
C GLN A 310 -34.16 -19.53 -32.10
N GLN A 311 -33.61 -20.03 -30.99
CA GLN A 311 -34.37 -20.18 -29.74
C GLN A 311 -34.87 -18.84 -29.20
N GLN A 312 -34.04 -17.79 -29.26
CA GLN A 312 -34.42 -16.47 -28.76
C GLN A 312 -35.56 -15.85 -29.57
N GLN A 313 -35.57 -16.04 -30.89
CA GLN A 313 -36.67 -15.62 -31.76
C GLN A 313 -37.98 -16.37 -31.45
N GLN A 314 -37.91 -17.68 -31.18
CA GLN A 314 -39.10 -18.45 -30.79
C GLN A 314 -39.67 -17.96 -29.46
N GLN A 315 -38.83 -17.65 -28.47
CA GLN A 315 -39.31 -17.10 -27.19
C GLN A 315 -39.95 -15.72 -27.33
N GLN A 316 -39.40 -14.83 -28.17
CA GLN A 316 -40.01 -13.53 -28.43
C GLN A 316 -41.39 -13.66 -29.10
N GLN A 317 -41.55 -14.58 -30.05
CA GLN A 317 -42.86 -14.82 -30.67
C GLN A 317 -43.89 -15.32 -29.66
N GLN A 318 -43.51 -16.22 -28.74
CA GLN A 318 -44.41 -16.68 -27.68
C GLN A 318 -44.82 -15.54 -26.73
N GLN A 319 -43.89 -14.65 -26.35
CA GLN A 319 -44.22 -13.50 -25.50
C GLN A 319 -45.15 -12.50 -26.20
N GLN A 320 -44.95 -12.25 -27.50
CA GLN A 320 -45.86 -11.37 -28.25
C GLN A 320 -47.27 -11.96 -28.33
N GLN A 321 -47.41 -13.27 -28.52
CA GLN A 321 -48.72 -13.91 -28.50
C GLN A 321 -49.40 -13.79 -27.13
N GLN A 322 -48.68 -13.97 -26.03
CA GLN A 322 -49.23 -13.76 -24.69
C GLN A 322 -49.65 -12.30 -24.46
N GLN A 323 -48.85 -11.33 -24.89
CA GLN A 323 -49.21 -9.92 -24.76
C GLN A 323 -50.44 -9.56 -25.58
N GLN A 324 -50.60 -10.12 -26.78
CA GLN A 324 -51.83 -9.92 -27.58
C GLN A 324 -53.06 -10.53 -26.91
N GLN A 325 -52.93 -11.70 -26.27
CA GLN A 325 -54.03 -12.29 -25.50
C GLN A 325 -54.41 -11.45 -24.28
N ILE A 326 -53.44 -10.87 -23.55
CA ILE A 326 -53.71 -9.97 -22.41
C ILE A 326 -54.33 -8.66 -22.89
N ARG A 327 -53.83 -8.09 -23.98
CA ARG A 327 -54.28 -6.78 -24.51
C ARG A 327 -55.65 -6.85 -25.17
N GLY A 328 -56.05 -8.02 -25.70
CA GLY A 328 -57.40 -8.26 -26.21
C GLY A 328 -58.49 -8.40 -25.14
N GLY A 329 -58.11 -8.50 -23.86
CA GLY A 329 -59.05 -8.77 -22.75
C GLY A 329 -59.47 -7.55 -21.93
N THR A 330 -58.78 -6.40 -22.02
CA THR A 330 -59.08 -5.22 -21.21
C THR A 330 -59.96 -4.24 -21.97
N TYR A 331 -61.27 -4.33 -21.71
CA TYR A 331 -62.26 -3.33 -22.09
C TYR A 331 -62.00 -2.01 -21.33
N GLY A 332 -61.06 -1.19 -21.83
CA GLY A 332 -60.92 0.19 -21.40
C GLY A 332 -62.21 0.94 -21.74
N THR A 333 -62.77 1.62 -20.74
CA THR A 333 -63.98 2.43 -20.97
C THR A 333 -63.67 3.54 -21.98
N PRO A 334 -64.60 3.93 -22.87
CA PRO A 334 -64.34 4.97 -23.90
C PRO A 334 -63.77 6.28 -23.34
N THR A 335 -64.07 6.58 -22.08
CA THR A 335 -63.57 7.73 -21.32
C THR A 335 -62.06 7.67 -21.03
N GLU A 336 -61.50 6.50 -20.74
CA GLU A 336 -60.05 6.35 -20.50
C GLU A 336 -59.23 6.55 -21.77
N GLU A 337 -59.78 6.15 -22.92
CA GLU A 337 -59.11 6.31 -24.21
C GLU A 337 -59.00 7.80 -24.60
N VAL A 338 -60.06 8.58 -24.34
CA VAL A 338 -60.08 10.03 -24.54
C VAL A 338 -59.07 10.73 -23.63
N LEU A 339 -58.99 10.36 -22.34
CA LEU A 339 -58.02 10.93 -21.41
C LEU A 339 -56.57 10.61 -21.83
N SER A 340 -56.33 9.36 -22.25
CA SER A 340 -55.01 8.93 -22.72
C SER A 340 -54.58 9.63 -24.01
N ARG A 341 -55.53 9.99 -24.88
CA ARG A 341 -55.26 10.81 -26.06
C ARG A 341 -54.87 12.24 -25.65
N ARG A 342 -55.66 12.87 -24.77
CA ARG A 342 -55.43 14.25 -24.33
C ARG A 342 -54.09 14.45 -23.60
N LEU A 343 -53.67 13.47 -22.80
CA LEU A 343 -52.36 13.51 -22.12
C LEU A 343 -51.18 13.46 -23.10
N ARG A 344 -51.31 12.70 -24.20
CA ARG A 344 -50.27 12.67 -25.24
C ARG A 344 -50.18 14.02 -25.96
N GLU A 345 -51.32 14.60 -26.31
CA GLU A 345 -51.39 15.91 -26.97
C GLU A 345 -50.79 17.04 -26.11
N GLU A 346 -51.05 17.05 -24.79
CA GLU A 346 -50.46 18.06 -23.89
C GLU A 346 -48.94 17.91 -23.74
N ARG A 347 -48.44 16.67 -23.66
CA ARG A 347 -46.98 16.43 -23.61
C ARG A 347 -46.29 16.94 -24.87
N ASP A 348 -46.86 16.65 -26.04
CA ASP A 348 -46.29 17.09 -27.32
C ASP A 348 -46.32 18.62 -27.44
N ARG A 349 -47.34 19.28 -26.87
CA ARG A 349 -47.43 20.75 -26.76
C ARG A 349 -46.30 21.35 -25.93
N LEU A 350 -46.02 20.76 -24.76
CA LEU A 350 -44.95 21.23 -23.87
C LEU A 350 -43.57 21.07 -24.50
N GLU A 351 -43.34 19.96 -25.20
CA GLU A 351 -42.07 19.73 -25.90
C GLU A 351 -41.87 20.73 -27.05
N ALA A 352 -42.94 21.05 -27.78
CA ALA A 352 -42.92 22.08 -28.82
C ALA A 352 -42.60 23.47 -28.26
N ASP A 353 -43.21 23.88 -27.14
CA ASP A 353 -42.92 25.19 -26.49
C ASP A 353 -41.46 25.26 -26.01
N MET A 354 -40.94 24.15 -25.47
CA MET A 354 -39.54 24.07 -25.04
C MET A 354 -38.57 24.27 -26.22
N ARG A 355 -38.84 23.63 -27.37
CA ARG A 355 -38.03 23.80 -28.60
C ARG A 355 -38.10 25.23 -29.15
N LEU A 356 -39.26 25.88 -29.06
CA LEU A 356 -39.44 27.29 -29.46
C LEU A 356 -38.66 28.27 -28.57
N ARG A 357 -38.62 28.02 -27.25
CA ARG A 357 -37.79 28.82 -26.33
C ARG A 357 -36.31 28.62 -26.58
N ALA A 358 -35.88 27.38 -26.81
CA ALA A 358 -34.50 27.08 -27.15
C ALA A 358 -34.08 27.84 -28.43
N THR A 359 -34.88 27.79 -29.49
CA THR A 359 -34.57 28.50 -30.74
C THR A 359 -34.55 30.03 -30.62
N ARG A 360 -35.39 30.65 -29.78
CA ARG A 360 -35.29 32.10 -29.50
C ARG A 360 -34.01 32.47 -28.75
N ALA A 361 -33.62 31.68 -27.75
CA ALA A 361 -32.39 31.92 -26.99
C ALA A 361 -31.13 31.89 -27.87
N TRP A 362 -31.11 31.05 -28.91
CA TRP A 362 -30.03 31.03 -29.89
C TRP A 362 -30.01 32.25 -30.83
N ARG A 363 -31.15 32.88 -31.11
CA ARG A 363 -31.27 33.99 -32.07
C ARG A 363 -30.84 35.35 -31.50
N ASP A 364 -31.03 35.57 -30.20
CA ASP A 364 -30.72 36.85 -29.55
C ASP A 364 -29.23 37.04 -29.21
N GLY A 365 -28.37 36.12 -29.65
CA GLY A 365 -26.92 36.30 -29.63
C GLY A 365 -26.32 36.55 -28.24
N ILE A 366 -27.03 36.15 -27.17
CA ILE A 366 -26.52 36.27 -25.80
C ILE A 366 -25.42 35.20 -25.63
N PRO A 367 -24.13 35.58 -25.52
CA PRO A 367 -23.12 34.61 -25.14
C PRO A 367 -23.46 34.08 -23.75
N PHE A 368 -23.38 32.77 -23.58
CA PHE A 368 -23.77 32.01 -22.39
C PHE A 368 -22.94 32.35 -21.11
N THR A 369 -22.24 33.48 -21.05
CA THR A 369 -21.21 33.76 -20.04
C THR A 369 -21.50 34.90 -19.07
N THR A 370 -22.69 35.51 -19.06
CA THR A 370 -22.93 36.64 -18.14
C THR A 370 -24.34 36.66 -17.53
N ALA A 371 -24.62 35.72 -16.61
CA ALA A 371 -25.67 35.89 -15.60
C ALA A 371 -25.33 35.11 -14.32
N ALA A 372 -24.88 35.84 -13.29
CA ALA A 372 -24.80 35.53 -11.84
C ALA A 372 -24.09 34.22 -11.43
N GLY A 373 -23.02 34.21 -10.61
CA GLY A 373 -22.72 35.05 -9.46
C GLY A 373 -22.53 34.18 -8.20
N TRP A 374 -21.54 33.28 -8.22
CA TRP A 374 -21.03 32.56 -7.04
C TRP A 374 -19.49 32.52 -7.15
N VAL A 375 -18.80 33.35 -6.35
CA VAL A 375 -17.33 33.30 -6.17
C VAL A 375 -17.02 33.29 -4.67
N PRO A 376 -16.21 32.35 -4.18
CA PRO A 376 -15.84 32.23 -2.77
C PRO A 376 -14.59 33.06 -2.41
N GLY A 377 -14.61 33.70 -1.23
CA GLY A 377 -13.40 33.98 -0.45
C GLY A 377 -12.95 35.44 -0.34
N GLN A 378 -13.34 36.12 0.76
CA GLN A 378 -12.52 37.17 1.40
C GLN A 378 -13.09 37.56 2.78
N VAL A 379 -12.37 37.32 3.88
CA VAL A 379 -12.52 38.10 5.14
C VAL A 379 -11.16 38.25 5.83
N GLN A 380 -10.99 39.41 6.47
CA GLN A 380 -9.76 40.09 6.86
C GLN A 380 -9.09 39.61 8.17
N ALA A 381 -7.83 40.05 8.33
CA ALA A 381 -6.89 39.81 9.43
C ALA A 381 -7.21 40.55 10.76
N TRP A 382 -6.26 40.47 11.71
CA TRP A 382 -5.89 41.27 12.93
C TRP A 382 -5.53 40.26 14.06
N GLY A 383 -4.41 40.20 14.79
CA GLY A 383 -3.09 40.86 14.86
C GLY A 383 -2.40 40.44 16.20
N LYS A 384 -1.04 40.31 16.21
CA LYS A 384 0.00 40.39 17.30
C LYS A 384 -0.21 39.65 18.66
N GLY A 385 0.78 39.11 19.39
CA GLY A 385 2.25 39.09 19.36
C GLY A 385 2.80 38.52 20.70
N ASP A 386 4.09 38.14 20.71
CA ASP A 386 5.09 38.01 21.82
C ASP A 386 4.84 37.01 22.98
N GLY A 387 5.78 36.24 23.56
CA GLY A 387 7.23 36.07 23.45
C GLY A 387 7.79 35.45 24.76
N SER A 388 8.93 34.72 24.69
CA SER A 388 9.92 34.38 25.77
C SER A 388 9.46 33.53 26.98
N ASP A 389 10.28 32.79 27.75
CA ASP A 389 11.59 32.12 27.68
C ASP A 389 11.74 31.38 29.04
N GLU A 390 12.63 30.37 29.11
CA GLU A 390 13.42 29.98 30.30
C GLU A 390 12.69 29.41 31.56
N ASP A 391 13.19 28.44 32.34
CA ASP A 391 14.32 27.53 32.33
C ASP A 391 14.20 26.65 33.61
N ARG A 392 15.02 25.60 33.73
CA ARG A 392 15.68 25.18 35.01
C ARG A 392 15.03 24.17 36.01
N GLU A 393 15.53 22.93 35.88
CA GLU A 393 16.20 22.09 36.91
C GLU A 393 15.46 21.44 38.11
N ARG A 394 15.69 20.10 38.21
CA ARG A 394 16.37 19.37 39.34
C ARG A 394 15.55 18.45 40.27
N GLU A 395 15.80 17.15 40.03
CA GLU A 395 16.16 16.02 40.94
C GLU A 395 15.37 15.72 42.23
N ARG A 396 14.92 14.45 42.34
CA ARG A 396 15.25 13.43 43.38
C ARG A 396 14.30 12.23 43.19
N GLU A 397 14.77 11.06 42.74
CA GLU A 397 15.40 9.96 43.49
C GLU A 397 14.48 9.17 44.45
N ARG A 398 14.66 7.83 44.41
CA ARG A 398 14.10 6.71 45.21
C ARG A 398 12.90 5.98 44.58
N ASP A 399 12.83 4.65 44.51
CA ASP A 399 13.74 3.55 44.86
C ASP A 399 13.12 2.29 44.22
N SER A 400 13.95 1.41 43.66
CA SER A 400 13.54 0.19 42.95
C SER A 400 13.76 -1.01 43.84
N GLY A 401 12.71 -1.82 44.04
CA GLY A 401 12.75 -3.07 44.78
C GLY A 401 12.15 -4.23 44.01
N ILE A 402 13.02 -4.98 43.32
CA ILE A 402 13.13 -6.44 43.20
C ILE A 402 11.90 -7.26 42.74
N GLY A 403 12.06 -7.93 41.60
CA GLY A 403 11.30 -9.11 41.19
C GLY A 403 12.13 -9.98 40.23
N THR A 404 12.57 -11.13 40.71
CA THR A 404 13.55 -12.06 40.13
C THR A 404 13.02 -12.91 38.97
N SER A 405 13.92 -13.25 38.04
CA SER A 405 13.76 -14.22 36.94
C SER A 405 13.45 -15.66 37.40
N PRO A 406 13.11 -16.54 36.45
CA PRO A 406 13.73 -17.87 36.43
C PRO A 406 14.37 -18.25 35.09
N GLN A 407 15.41 -19.08 35.23
CA GLN A 407 16.32 -19.57 34.21
C GLN A 407 15.86 -20.90 33.57
N SER A 408 16.25 -21.04 32.30
CA SER A 408 16.82 -22.18 31.57
C SER A 408 16.42 -23.65 31.89
N SER A 409 15.99 -24.33 30.82
CA SER A 409 16.53 -25.55 30.19
C SER A 409 16.97 -26.75 31.05
N ASP A 410 16.35 -27.91 30.82
CA ASP A 410 17.10 -29.17 30.60
C ASP A 410 16.20 -30.26 30.01
N SER A 411 16.66 -30.95 28.95
CA SER A 411 16.16 -32.27 28.53
C SER A 411 17.19 -32.95 27.64
N THR A 412 18.00 -33.77 28.29
CA THR A 412 18.94 -34.73 27.73
C THR A 412 18.20 -35.99 27.32
N VAL A 413 18.40 -36.46 26.08
CA VAL A 413 18.02 -37.80 25.61
C VAL A 413 19.25 -38.69 25.67
N VAL A 414 19.11 -39.85 26.29
CA VAL A 414 20.08 -40.96 26.28
C VAL A 414 19.44 -42.10 25.50
N ILE A 415 20.13 -42.50 24.42
CA ILE A 415 20.06 -43.74 23.60
C ILE A 415 18.67 -44.20 23.14
#